data_AF-X1QXA3-F1
#
_entry.id   AF-X1QXA3-F1
#
_cell.length_a   1.000
_cell.length_b   1.000
_cell.length_c   1.000
_cell.angle_alpha   90.00
_cell.angle_beta   90.00
_cell.angle_gamma   90.00
#
_symmetry.space_group_name_H-M   'P 1'
#
loop_
_entity.id
_entity.type
_entity.pdbx_description
1 polymer ?
#
loop_
_entity_poly.entity_id
_entity_poly.type
_entity_poly.pdbx_seq_one_letter_code
_entity_poly.pdbx_strand_id
1 'polypeptide(L)'
;AKRKNGFNLLEYPWDLIRLNAEAIRSDFELARKSGIKGRLKEGVYLVNPGQIYIGGGTFIEPGVLLNAEKGPIYIEEKVKIRPPTVIDGPSYIGKGTIIDGAKIREGCSIGPACRIAGEIEESIFYAYSNKQHDGFVGHSYIGEWVNLAALTTTSDLKNTYGLIKVHLEGKEVDTCEIKVGSFIADHSKTGIG
;
A
#
# COMPACT_ATOMS: atom_id res chain seq x y z
N ALA A 1 18.18 5.18 4.46
CA ALA A 1 18.83 5.25 3.14
C ALA A 1 19.86 6.35 3.16
N LYS A 2 21.10 6.04 2.76
CA LYS A 2 22.12 7.06 2.57
C LYS A 2 21.91 7.73 1.22
N ARG A 3 22.06 9.06 1.15
CA ARG A 3 22.16 9.75 -0.14
C ARG A 3 23.59 9.62 -0.66
N LYS A 4 23.76 9.15 -1.90
CA LYS A 4 25.04 9.07 -2.60
C LYS A 4 24.87 9.58 -4.02
N ASN A 5 25.64 10.61 -4.39
CA ASN A 5 25.60 11.23 -5.72
C ASN A 5 24.18 11.64 -6.19
N GLY A 6 23.34 12.13 -5.28
CA GLY A 6 21.96 12.53 -5.59
C GLY A 6 20.92 11.40 -5.57
N PHE A 7 21.34 10.13 -5.42
CA PHE A 7 20.45 8.97 -5.36
C PHE A 7 20.28 8.47 -3.91
N ASN A 8 19.12 7.89 -3.63
CA ASN A 8 18.87 7.16 -2.38
C ASN A 8 19.40 5.73 -2.53
N LEU A 9 20.36 5.34 -1.69
CA LEU A 9 20.82 3.95 -1.58
C LEU A 9 19.99 3.25 -0.49
N LEU A 10 19.25 2.23 -0.91
CA LEU A 10 18.53 1.33 0.00
C LEU A 10 19.56 0.46 0.73
N GLU A 11 19.60 0.56 2.05
CA GLU A 11 20.50 -0.25 2.88
C GLU A 11 19.74 -1.33 3.63
N TYR A 12 18.50 -1.06 4.02
CA TYR A 12 17.68 -1.96 4.82
C TYR A 12 16.27 -2.13 4.26
N PRO A 13 15.56 -3.22 4.58
CA PRO A 13 14.19 -3.45 4.10
C PRO A 13 13.21 -2.31 4.40
N TRP A 14 13.30 -1.66 5.57
CA TRP A 14 12.44 -0.52 5.91
C TRP A 14 12.70 0.73 5.04
N ASP A 15 13.83 0.81 4.35
CA ASP A 15 14.07 1.90 3.39
C ASP A 15 13.11 1.86 2.21
N LEU A 16 12.67 0.67 1.80
CA LEU A 16 11.68 0.50 0.73
C LEU A 16 10.38 1.20 1.12
N ILE A 17 9.94 0.96 2.35
CA ILE A 17 8.68 1.48 2.90
C ILE A 17 8.77 2.99 3.03
N ARG A 18 9.82 3.48 3.69
CA ARG A 18 10.05 4.92 3.93
C ARG A 18 10.13 5.74 2.65
N LEU A 19 10.67 5.18 1.57
CA LEU A 19 10.82 5.87 0.29
C LEU A 19 9.65 5.59 -0.68
N ASN A 20 8.71 4.71 -0.32
CA ASN A 20 7.64 4.27 -1.22
C ASN A 20 6.75 5.43 -1.69
N ALA A 21 6.35 6.32 -0.78
CA ALA A 21 5.50 7.46 -1.11
C ALA A 21 6.18 8.45 -2.08
N GLU A 22 7.49 8.64 -1.97
CA GLU A 22 8.29 9.44 -2.92
C GLU A 22 8.42 8.72 -4.26
N ALA A 23 8.65 7.40 -4.24
CA ALA A 23 8.74 6.56 -5.43
C ALA A 23 7.42 6.58 -6.24
N ILE A 24 6.27 6.39 -5.60
CA ILE A 24 4.95 6.44 -6.26
C ILE A 24 4.75 7.79 -6.96
N ARG A 25 5.12 8.91 -6.31
CA ARG A 25 5.04 10.25 -6.92
C ARG A 25 5.93 10.36 -8.15
N SER A 26 7.20 9.97 -8.04
CA SER A 26 8.14 10.00 -9.16
C SER A 26 7.66 9.12 -10.32
N ASP A 27 7.18 7.92 -10.03
CA ASP A 27 6.71 6.96 -11.03
C ASP A 27 5.44 7.44 -11.73
N PHE A 28 4.53 8.10 -11.01
CA PHE A 28 3.34 8.70 -11.60
C PHE A 28 3.70 9.78 -12.63
N GLU A 29 4.62 10.68 -12.29
CA GLU A 29 5.11 11.74 -13.19
C GLU A 29 5.85 11.16 -14.41
N LEU A 30 6.67 10.13 -14.20
CA LEU A 30 7.41 9.46 -15.27
C LEU A 30 6.50 8.67 -16.21
N ALA A 31 5.45 8.03 -15.66
CA ALA A 31 4.51 7.25 -16.46
C ALA A 31 3.76 8.11 -17.48
N ARG A 32 3.57 9.41 -17.19
CA ARG A 32 2.85 10.39 -18.04
C ARG A 32 1.48 9.88 -18.50
N LYS A 33 0.86 9.00 -17.70
CA LYS A 33 -0.49 8.51 -17.94
C LYS A 33 -1.47 9.37 -17.17
N SER A 34 -2.58 9.66 -17.81
CA SER A 34 -3.65 10.44 -17.22
C SER A 34 -5.01 9.87 -17.61
N GLY A 35 -6.01 10.26 -16.84
CA GLY A 35 -7.42 10.02 -17.14
C GLY A 35 -7.97 8.71 -16.59
N ILE A 36 -9.28 8.59 -16.77
CA ILE A 36 -10.11 7.52 -16.23
C ILE A 36 -10.55 6.65 -17.41
N LYS A 37 -9.92 5.47 -17.53
CA LYS A 37 -10.24 4.47 -18.57
C LYS A 37 -11.12 3.34 -18.03
N GLY A 38 -11.27 3.26 -16.71
CA GLY A 38 -12.17 2.32 -16.03
C GLY A 38 -13.61 2.81 -15.98
N ARG A 39 -14.52 1.93 -15.57
CA ARG A 39 -15.94 2.23 -15.35
C ARG A 39 -16.18 2.56 -13.88
N LEU A 40 -16.53 3.81 -13.62
CA LEU A 40 -16.95 4.28 -12.30
C LEU A 40 -18.47 4.33 -12.27
N LYS A 41 -19.09 3.79 -11.23
CA LYS A 41 -20.54 3.92 -11.02
C LYS A 41 -20.86 5.29 -10.42
N GLU A 42 -22.10 5.73 -10.62
CA GLU A 42 -22.62 6.92 -9.93
C GLU A 42 -22.48 6.74 -8.41
N GLY A 43 -22.04 7.79 -7.71
CA GLY A 43 -21.73 7.74 -6.28
C GLY A 43 -20.28 7.41 -5.93
N VAL A 44 -19.37 7.28 -6.91
CA VAL A 44 -17.92 7.31 -6.68
C VAL A 44 -17.47 8.77 -6.56
N TYR A 45 -16.74 9.12 -5.50
CA TYR A 45 -16.24 10.47 -5.30
C TYR A 45 -14.72 10.53 -5.51
N LEU A 46 -14.28 11.53 -6.28
CA LEU A 46 -12.88 11.76 -6.62
C LEU A 46 -12.45 13.13 -6.12
N VAL A 47 -11.41 13.17 -5.29
CA VAL A 47 -10.76 14.41 -4.86
C VAL A 47 -9.46 14.57 -5.62
N ASN A 48 -9.23 15.75 -6.18
CA ASN A 48 -8.08 16.06 -7.03
C ASN A 48 -7.90 15.08 -8.22
N PRO A 49 -8.92 14.94 -9.11
CA PRO A 49 -8.91 13.93 -10.17
C PRO A 49 -7.76 14.06 -11.18
N GLY A 50 -7.10 15.22 -11.27
CA GLY A 50 -5.90 15.39 -12.10
C GLY A 50 -4.70 14.56 -11.63
N GLN A 51 -4.72 14.10 -10.38
CA GLN A 51 -3.72 13.21 -9.78
C GLN A 51 -4.22 11.76 -9.70
N ILE A 52 -5.27 11.40 -10.44
CA ILE A 52 -5.82 10.05 -10.45
C ILE A 52 -5.74 9.45 -11.85
N TYR A 53 -5.10 8.28 -11.93
CA TYR A 53 -5.12 7.44 -13.13
C TYR A 53 -5.88 6.14 -12.86
N ILE A 54 -6.77 5.77 -13.77
CA ILE A 54 -7.55 4.52 -13.67
C ILE A 54 -7.45 3.76 -15.00
N GLY A 55 -6.88 2.56 -14.95
CA GLY A 55 -6.70 1.67 -16.09
C GLY A 55 -8.01 1.09 -16.67
N GLY A 56 -7.92 0.56 -17.89
CA GLY A 56 -9.07 -0.02 -18.59
C GLY A 56 -9.62 -1.28 -17.92
N GLY A 57 -10.92 -1.54 -18.06
CA GLY A 57 -11.57 -2.72 -17.47
C GLY A 57 -11.66 -2.70 -15.93
N THR A 58 -11.16 -1.65 -15.28
CA THR A 58 -11.34 -1.42 -13.85
C THR A 58 -12.79 -1.03 -13.55
N PHE A 59 -13.34 -1.52 -12.44
CA PHE A 59 -14.71 -1.29 -12.03
C PHE A 59 -14.76 -0.80 -10.58
N ILE A 60 -15.36 0.38 -10.38
CA ILE A 60 -15.47 1.01 -9.06
C ILE A 60 -16.95 1.17 -8.73
N GLU A 61 -17.37 0.56 -7.63
CA GLU A 61 -18.75 0.55 -7.15
C GLU A 61 -19.12 1.86 -6.39
N PRO A 62 -20.41 2.19 -6.26
CA PRO A 62 -20.86 3.38 -5.53
C PRO A 62 -20.37 3.40 -4.07
N GLY A 63 -20.12 4.58 -3.51
CA GLY A 63 -19.68 4.73 -2.12
C GLY A 63 -18.17 4.58 -1.90
N VAL A 64 -17.39 4.52 -2.99
CA VAL A 64 -15.92 4.57 -2.94
C VAL A 64 -15.44 6.02 -3.01
N LEU A 65 -14.49 6.36 -2.14
CA LEU A 65 -13.77 7.63 -2.14
C LEU A 65 -12.32 7.41 -2.60
N LEU A 66 -11.91 8.13 -3.64
CA LEU A 66 -10.50 8.25 -4.03
C LEU A 66 -10.03 9.68 -3.70
N ASN A 67 -9.14 9.83 -2.73
CA ASN A 67 -8.63 11.12 -2.27
C ASN A 67 -7.15 11.33 -2.67
N ALA A 68 -6.92 12.09 -3.74
CA ALA A 68 -5.58 12.41 -4.23
C ALA A 68 -5.06 13.79 -3.79
N GLU A 69 -5.54 14.35 -2.66
CA GLU A 69 -5.07 15.66 -2.16
C GLU A 69 -3.59 15.66 -1.79
N LYS A 70 -3.09 14.59 -1.18
CA LYS A 70 -1.70 14.49 -0.69
C LYS A 70 -0.74 13.79 -1.66
N GLY A 71 -1.23 13.33 -2.80
CA GLY A 71 -0.44 12.66 -3.81
C GLY A 71 -1.27 11.81 -4.78
N PRO A 72 -0.63 11.24 -5.80
CA PRO A 72 -1.32 10.56 -6.88
C PRO A 72 -1.88 9.20 -6.50
N ILE A 73 -3.02 8.84 -7.08
CA ILE A 73 -3.60 7.50 -7.01
C ILE A 73 -3.47 6.86 -8.39
N TYR A 74 -2.72 5.77 -8.48
CA TYR A 74 -2.54 5.03 -9.71
C TYR A 74 -3.19 3.65 -9.60
N ILE A 75 -4.29 3.45 -10.34
CA ILE A 75 -5.01 2.18 -10.38
C ILE A 75 -4.82 1.56 -11.76
N GLU A 76 -4.26 0.35 -11.81
CA GLU A 76 -4.06 -0.38 -13.06
C GLU A 76 -5.35 -0.95 -13.65
N GLU A 77 -5.22 -1.71 -14.73
CA GLU A 77 -6.33 -2.35 -15.42
C GLU A 77 -6.96 -3.49 -14.61
N LYS A 78 -8.25 -3.74 -14.87
CA LYS A 78 -9.01 -4.88 -14.33
C LYS A 78 -9.07 -4.95 -12.79
N VAL A 79 -8.84 -3.82 -12.11
CA VAL A 79 -9.02 -3.71 -10.67
C VAL A 79 -10.53 -3.66 -10.34
N LYS A 80 -10.95 -4.23 -9.21
CA LYS A 80 -12.32 -4.01 -8.70
C LYS A 80 -12.25 -3.39 -7.32
N ILE A 81 -13.02 -2.33 -7.10
CA ILE A 81 -13.05 -1.61 -5.83
C ILE A 81 -14.49 -1.54 -5.35
N ARG A 82 -14.74 -2.11 -4.17
CA ARG A 82 -16.08 -2.19 -3.56
C ARG A 82 -16.19 -1.30 -2.33
N PRO A 83 -17.38 -0.73 -2.05
CA PRO A 83 -17.61 0.03 -0.82
C PRO A 83 -17.50 -0.85 0.44
N PRO A 84 -17.27 -0.27 1.63
CA PRO A 84 -16.99 1.15 1.88
C PRO A 84 -15.47 1.44 1.82
N THR A 85 -14.91 1.55 0.60
CA THR A 85 -13.48 1.77 0.42
C THR A 85 -13.13 3.26 0.36
N VAL A 86 -12.06 3.63 1.08
CA VAL A 86 -11.37 4.91 0.98
C VAL A 86 -9.92 4.63 0.55
N ILE A 87 -9.46 5.34 -0.48
CA ILE A 87 -8.05 5.28 -0.91
C ILE A 87 -7.48 6.69 -0.88
N ASP A 88 -6.50 6.91 -0.02
CA ASP A 88 -5.72 8.13 0.08
C ASP A 88 -4.43 7.99 -0.76
N GLY A 89 -4.09 9.05 -1.50
CA GLY A 89 -2.84 9.15 -2.25
C GLY A 89 -1.67 9.69 -1.41
N PRO A 90 -0.40 9.38 -1.73
CA PRO A 90 0.04 8.58 -2.87
C PRO A 90 -0.24 7.09 -2.68
N SER A 91 -0.82 6.44 -3.69
CA SER A 91 -1.04 4.99 -3.66
C SER A 91 -1.00 4.36 -5.06
N TYR A 92 -0.55 3.11 -5.11
CA TYR A 92 -0.52 2.28 -6.31
C TYR A 92 -1.33 1.01 -6.10
N ILE A 93 -2.22 0.68 -7.04
CA ILE A 93 -3.02 -0.54 -7.05
C ILE A 93 -2.78 -1.30 -8.37
N GLY A 94 -2.13 -2.45 -8.26
CA GLY A 94 -1.71 -3.28 -9.39
C GLY A 94 -2.86 -4.04 -10.05
N LYS A 95 -2.61 -4.47 -11.28
CA LYS A 95 -3.60 -5.11 -12.15
C LYS A 95 -4.32 -6.29 -11.50
N GLY A 96 -5.63 -6.38 -11.71
CA GLY A 96 -6.45 -7.53 -11.29
C GLY A 96 -6.68 -7.64 -9.77
N THR A 97 -6.17 -6.69 -9.00
CA THR A 97 -6.41 -6.61 -7.55
C THR A 97 -7.88 -6.31 -7.25
N ILE A 98 -8.38 -6.88 -6.16
CA ILE A 98 -9.70 -6.53 -5.61
C ILE A 98 -9.48 -5.87 -4.26
N ILE A 99 -10.06 -4.68 -4.12
CA ILE A 99 -10.18 -3.96 -2.85
C ILE A 99 -11.63 -4.07 -2.40
N ASP A 100 -11.86 -4.59 -1.21
CA ASP A 100 -13.19 -4.94 -0.70
C ASP A 100 -13.39 -4.36 0.70
N GLY A 101 -13.93 -3.14 0.79
CA GLY A 101 -14.14 -2.44 2.06
C GLY A 101 -12.83 -2.11 2.80
N ALA A 102 -11.87 -1.46 2.13
CA ALA A 102 -10.58 -1.13 2.73
C ALA A 102 -10.41 0.37 3.02
N LYS A 103 -9.63 0.71 4.04
CA LYS A 103 -9.04 2.03 4.24
C LYS A 103 -7.57 1.95 3.84
N ILE A 104 -7.26 2.39 2.63
CA ILE A 104 -5.88 2.47 2.13
C ILE A 104 -5.37 3.88 2.38
N ARG A 105 -4.41 4.02 3.29
CA ARG A 105 -3.79 5.32 3.60
C ARG A 105 -2.67 5.63 2.61
N GLU A 106 -2.17 6.86 2.72
CA GLU A 106 -1.00 7.33 2.00
C GLU A 106 0.19 6.36 2.08
N GLY A 107 0.99 6.32 1.02
CA GLY A 107 2.23 5.53 0.95
C GLY A 107 2.04 4.04 0.70
N CYS A 108 0.87 3.60 0.22
CA CYS A 108 0.61 2.18 -0.04
C CYS A 108 0.89 1.78 -1.49
N SER A 109 1.64 0.69 -1.67
CA SER A 109 1.82 0.01 -2.97
C SER A 109 1.25 -1.39 -2.87
N ILE A 110 0.17 -1.68 -3.61
CA ILE A 110 -0.47 -2.98 -3.65
C ILE A 110 -0.22 -3.58 -5.03
N GLY A 111 0.50 -4.69 -5.08
CA GLY A 111 0.88 -5.40 -6.29
C GLY A 111 -0.31 -6.00 -7.04
N PRO A 112 -0.03 -6.74 -8.15
CA PRO A 112 -1.06 -7.34 -8.96
C PRO A 112 -1.73 -8.54 -8.28
N ALA A 113 -2.99 -8.78 -8.65
CA ALA A 113 -3.79 -9.93 -8.24
C ALA A 113 -3.94 -10.13 -6.71
N CYS A 114 -3.87 -9.04 -5.95
CA CYS A 114 -4.09 -9.04 -4.50
C CYS A 114 -5.59 -9.03 -4.14
N ARG A 115 -5.85 -9.31 -2.87
CA ARG A 115 -7.18 -9.29 -2.23
C ARG A 115 -7.09 -8.53 -0.92
N ILE A 116 -7.57 -7.30 -0.86
CA ILE A 116 -7.29 -6.37 0.25
C ILE A 116 -8.57 -5.81 0.87
N ALA A 117 -8.61 -5.80 2.19
CA ALA A 117 -9.64 -5.24 3.07
C ALA A 117 -9.02 -4.75 4.39
N GLY A 118 -9.84 -4.13 5.25
CA GLY A 118 -9.40 -3.55 6.52
C GLY A 118 -8.53 -2.30 6.32
N GLU A 119 -7.64 -1.99 7.27
CA GLU A 119 -6.81 -0.78 7.20
C GLU A 119 -5.36 -1.09 6.81
N ILE A 120 -4.84 -0.37 5.82
CA ILE A 120 -3.47 -0.48 5.33
C ILE A 120 -2.84 0.92 5.33
N GLU A 121 -1.69 1.08 5.96
CA GLU A 121 -0.96 2.36 6.07
C GLU A 121 0.51 2.17 5.70
N GLU A 122 1.05 3.05 4.84
CA GLU A 122 2.46 3.06 4.42
C GLU A 122 3.05 1.66 4.22
N SER A 123 2.39 0.82 3.43
CA SER A 123 2.79 -0.59 3.31
C SER A 123 2.90 -1.04 1.86
N ILE A 124 3.78 -2.01 1.64
CA ILE A 124 4.02 -2.62 0.33
C ILE A 124 3.50 -4.05 0.37
N PHE A 125 2.55 -4.37 -0.50
CA PHE A 125 2.10 -5.72 -0.79
C PHE A 125 2.61 -6.12 -2.17
N TYR A 126 3.34 -7.23 -2.25
CA TYR A 126 3.75 -7.83 -3.51
C TYR A 126 2.63 -8.67 -4.13
N ALA A 127 2.89 -9.27 -5.28
CA ALA A 127 1.89 -9.96 -6.08
C ALA A 127 1.24 -11.14 -5.34
N TYR A 128 -0.04 -11.37 -5.62
CA TYR A 128 -0.80 -12.53 -5.12
C TYR A 128 -0.90 -12.63 -3.59
N SER A 129 -0.80 -11.50 -2.89
CA SER A 129 -0.90 -11.43 -1.44
C SER A 129 -2.25 -10.90 -0.96
N ASN A 130 -2.78 -11.56 0.07
CA ASN A 130 -4.16 -11.41 0.49
C ASN A 130 -4.28 -11.01 1.96
N LYS A 131 -5.13 -10.03 2.22
CA LYS A 131 -5.69 -9.65 3.53
C LYS A 131 -7.15 -9.26 3.31
N GLN A 132 -8.05 -10.24 3.23
CA GLN A 132 -9.44 -10.05 2.78
C GLN A 132 -10.42 -9.71 3.93
N HIS A 133 -9.91 -9.43 5.12
CA HIS A 133 -10.72 -9.19 6.32
C HIS A 133 -10.19 -8.00 7.13
N ASP A 134 -10.96 -7.62 8.14
CA ASP A 134 -10.58 -6.61 9.13
C ASP A 134 -9.23 -6.93 9.81
N GLY A 135 -8.65 -5.89 10.42
CA GLY A 135 -7.28 -5.87 10.95
C GLY A 135 -6.48 -4.71 10.35
N PHE A 136 -5.28 -4.47 10.88
CA PHE A 136 -4.43 -3.34 10.48
C PHE A 136 -3.04 -3.79 9.99
N VAL A 137 -2.58 -3.28 8.85
CA VAL A 137 -1.20 -3.46 8.37
C VAL A 137 -0.57 -2.10 8.13
N GLY A 138 0.38 -1.72 8.98
CA GLY A 138 1.06 -0.43 8.95
C GLY A 138 2.56 -0.58 8.75
N HIS A 139 3.19 0.30 7.98
CA HIS A 139 4.65 0.40 7.84
C HIS A 139 5.33 -0.94 7.53
N SER A 140 4.68 -1.78 6.71
CA SER A 140 5.03 -3.19 6.53
C SER A 140 5.39 -3.54 5.10
N TYR A 141 6.18 -4.60 4.94
CA TYR A 141 6.47 -5.23 3.67
C TYR A 141 5.89 -6.65 3.66
N ILE A 142 5.03 -6.93 2.70
CA ILE A 142 4.36 -8.20 2.51
C ILE A 142 4.81 -8.77 1.16
N GLY A 143 5.52 -9.89 1.19
CA GLY A 143 6.05 -10.60 0.03
C GLY A 143 4.96 -11.20 -0.87
N GLU A 144 5.35 -12.09 -1.78
CA GLU A 144 4.44 -12.76 -2.71
C GLU A 144 3.74 -13.97 -2.08
N TRP A 145 2.52 -14.26 -2.53
CA TRP A 145 1.76 -15.46 -2.11
C TRP A 145 1.53 -15.55 -0.58
N VAL A 146 1.48 -14.40 0.08
CA VAL A 146 1.17 -14.29 1.50
C VAL A 146 -0.34 -14.31 1.71
N ASN A 147 -0.80 -15.00 2.75
CA ASN A 147 -2.20 -14.93 3.16
C ASN A 147 -2.31 -14.54 4.62
N LEU A 148 -2.74 -13.29 4.86
CA LEU A 148 -3.06 -12.77 6.18
C LEU A 148 -4.53 -13.11 6.49
N ALA A 149 -4.74 -13.98 7.47
CA ALA A 149 -6.07 -14.41 7.86
C ALA A 149 -6.86 -13.30 8.57
N ALA A 150 -8.12 -13.59 8.88
CA ALA A 150 -9.00 -12.62 9.53
C ALA A 150 -8.41 -12.07 10.83
N LEU A 151 -8.52 -10.75 11.00
CA LEU A 151 -8.06 -9.98 12.16
C LEU A 151 -6.54 -9.84 12.32
N THR A 152 -5.74 -10.40 11.40
CA THR A 152 -4.29 -10.22 11.42
C THR A 152 -3.93 -8.73 11.44
N THR A 153 -3.19 -8.36 12.48
CA THR A 153 -2.77 -6.98 12.74
C THR A 153 -1.28 -6.90 13.02
N THR A 154 -0.59 -5.93 12.43
CA THR A 154 0.81 -5.61 12.71
C THR A 154 0.91 -4.43 13.66
N SER A 155 1.84 -4.48 14.62
CA SER A 155 2.24 -3.28 15.38
C SER A 155 3.36 -2.56 14.65
N ASP A 156 3.23 -1.26 14.49
CA ASP A 156 4.22 -0.40 13.83
C ASP A 156 4.80 0.67 14.75
N LEU A 157 4.22 0.92 15.92
CA LEU A 157 4.64 1.92 16.90
C LEU A 157 4.79 1.28 18.29
N LYS A 158 5.92 1.53 18.95
CA LYS A 158 6.14 1.11 20.34
C LYS A 158 5.30 1.94 21.31
N ASN A 159 4.76 1.30 22.35
CA ASN A 159 4.09 2.00 23.46
C ASN A 159 4.99 3.03 24.18
N THR A 160 6.32 2.87 24.07
CA THR A 160 7.30 3.80 24.64
C THR A 160 7.59 4.99 23.74
N TYR A 161 7.06 5.01 22.51
CA TYR A 161 7.39 6.00 21.46
C TYR A 161 8.90 6.07 21.14
N GLY A 162 9.68 5.06 21.55
CA GLY A 162 11.10 4.97 21.24
C GLY A 162 11.37 4.44 19.83
N LEU A 163 12.59 4.68 19.34
CA LEU A 163 13.03 4.18 18.03
C LEU A 163 12.96 2.66 17.95
N ILE A 164 12.61 2.15 16.76
CA ILE A 164 12.49 0.73 16.51
C ILE A 164 13.85 0.12 16.16
N LYS A 165 14.06 -1.11 16.61
CA LYS A 165 15.24 -1.91 16.28
C LYS A 165 14.77 -3.17 15.59
N VAL A 166 15.49 -3.60 14.57
CA VAL A 166 15.19 -4.82 13.82
C VAL A 166 16.36 -5.79 13.98
N HIS A 167 16.05 -7.07 14.18
CA HIS A 167 17.06 -8.11 14.23
C HIS A 167 17.42 -8.56 12.81
N LEU A 168 18.66 -8.32 12.40
CA LEU A 168 19.21 -8.74 11.10
C LEU A 168 20.52 -9.49 11.34
N GLU A 169 20.64 -10.69 10.75
CA GLU A 169 21.87 -11.49 10.80
C GLU A 169 22.42 -11.69 12.23
N GLY A 170 21.51 -11.90 13.19
CA GLY A 170 21.86 -12.10 14.61
C GLY A 170 22.26 -10.83 15.36
N LYS A 171 22.09 -9.64 14.78
CA LYS A 171 22.37 -8.35 15.42
C LYS A 171 21.13 -7.47 15.47
N GLU A 172 21.00 -6.68 16.53
CA GLU A 172 20.05 -5.57 16.55
C GLU A 172 20.59 -4.39 15.74
N VAL A 173 19.79 -3.92 14.80
CA VAL A 173 20.05 -2.74 13.99
C VAL A 173 19.02 -1.68 14.35
N ASP A 174 19.48 -0.49 14.74
CA ASP A 174 18.60 0.66 14.95
C ASP A 174 18.09 1.15 13.59
N THR A 175 16.77 1.27 13.44
CA THR A 175 16.18 1.75 12.20
C THR A 175 16.25 3.27 12.09
N CYS A 176 16.47 3.97 13.21
CA CYS A 176 16.31 5.40 13.39
C CYS A 176 14.89 5.91 13.09
N GLU A 177 13.89 5.02 13.08
CA GLU A 177 12.49 5.34 12.79
C GLU A 177 11.61 5.06 14.01
N ILE A 178 10.61 5.92 14.22
CA ILE A 178 9.61 5.73 15.28
C ILE A 178 8.51 4.74 14.87
N LYS A 179 8.28 4.59 13.55
CA LYS A 179 7.33 3.63 12.99
C LYS A 179 8.01 2.64 12.04
N VAL A 180 7.86 1.35 12.29
CA VAL A 180 8.33 0.22 11.47
C VAL A 180 7.47 -0.98 11.81
N GLY A 181 6.80 -1.52 10.80
CA GLY A 181 5.92 -2.68 10.94
C GLY A 181 6.63 -4.00 10.68
N SER A 182 5.90 -4.92 10.06
CA SER A 182 6.32 -6.30 9.83
C SER A 182 6.92 -6.50 8.44
N PHE A 183 7.89 -7.39 8.36
CA PHE A 183 8.45 -7.90 7.10
C PHE A 183 8.04 -9.37 6.96
N ILE A 184 7.01 -9.62 6.14
CA ILE A 184 6.40 -10.94 5.97
C ILE A 184 6.86 -11.51 4.64
N ALA A 185 7.69 -12.54 4.69
CA ALA A 185 8.31 -13.14 3.52
C ALA A 185 7.33 -13.98 2.69
N ASP A 186 7.75 -14.28 1.46
CA ASP A 186 6.97 -15.02 0.48
C ASP A 186 6.40 -16.32 1.05
N HIS A 187 5.20 -16.67 0.60
CA HIS A 187 4.47 -17.86 1.02
C HIS A 187 4.17 -17.96 2.52
N SER A 188 4.28 -16.89 3.30
CA SER A 188 3.83 -16.90 4.70
C SER A 188 2.30 -16.95 4.82
N LYS A 189 1.80 -17.56 5.91
CA LYS A 189 0.38 -17.59 6.25
C LYS A 189 0.22 -17.32 7.74
N THR A 190 -0.64 -16.37 8.10
CA THR A 190 -1.06 -16.18 9.49
C THR A 190 -2.34 -16.95 9.77
N GLY A 191 -2.51 -17.36 11.02
CA GLY A 191 -3.79 -17.85 11.53
C GLY A 191 -4.74 -16.71 11.86
N ILE A 192 -5.99 -17.04 12.15
CA ILE A 192 -7.00 -16.06 12.59
C ILE A 192 -6.64 -15.47 13.97
N GLY A 193 -6.93 -14.18 14.17
CA GLY A 193 -6.69 -13.44 15.42
C GLY A 193 -5.59 -12.40 15.31
#